data_AF-A0A352DU84-F1
#
_entry.id   AF-A0A352DU84-F1
#
_cell.length_a   1.000
_cell.length_b   1.000
_cell.length_c   1.000
_cell.angle_alpha   90.00
_cell.angle_beta   90.00
_cell.angle_gamma   90.00
#
_symmetry.space_group_name_H-M   'P 1'
#
loop_
_entity.id
_entity.type
_entity.pdbx_description
1 polymer ?
#
loop_
_entity_poly.entity_id
_entity_poly.type
_entity_poly.pdbx_seq_one_letter_code
_entity_poly.pdbx_strand_id
1 'polypeptide(L)'
;MSRWPVVLALGLVVCAGDLGAWVMRPAHGEQLPGTARIDWPEADLSQRLMDGAHRFIDRKIAESEAQRGRAWSRDFSTPEAYVRSVAPNRERFRTIIGAVDDRLPPAMERYGVDADLP
;
A
#
# COMPACT_ATOMS: atom_id res chain seq x y z
N MET A 1 -89.11 25.33 2.95
CA MET A 1 -89.59 24.24 3.82
C MET A 1 -88.45 23.24 4.00
N SER A 2 -88.15 22.86 5.26
CA SER A 2 -87.09 21.94 5.76
C SER A 2 -85.65 22.24 5.34
N ARG A 3 -84.68 22.68 6.16
CA ARG A 3 -84.44 22.66 7.62
C ARG A 3 -84.26 21.27 8.26
N TRP A 4 -82.97 20.95 8.52
CA TRP A 4 -82.32 20.12 9.58
C TRP A 4 -81.66 18.80 9.13
N PRO A 5 -80.59 18.29 9.80
CA PRO A 5 -79.60 18.95 10.68
C PRO A 5 -78.13 18.52 10.42
N VAL A 6 -77.24 19.27 11.08
CA VAL A 6 -75.81 19.01 11.33
C VAL A 6 -75.56 17.58 11.84
N VAL A 7 -74.58 16.89 11.25
CA VAL A 7 -73.82 15.83 11.94
C VAL A 7 -72.33 16.08 11.70
N LEU A 8 -71.66 16.42 12.79
CA LEU A 8 -70.22 16.39 12.99
C LEU A 8 -69.70 14.96 12.83
N ALA A 9 -68.67 14.75 12.02
CA ALA A 9 -67.72 13.66 12.22
C ALA A 9 -66.35 14.07 11.68
N LEU A 10 -65.57 14.63 12.60
CA LEU A 10 -64.13 14.79 12.55
C LEU A 10 -63.48 13.43 12.22
N GLY A 11 -62.63 13.36 11.21
CA GLY A 11 -61.96 12.13 10.81
C GLY A 11 -60.68 12.39 10.03
N LEU A 12 -59.76 13.17 10.61
CA LEU A 12 -58.39 13.30 10.12
C LEU A 12 -57.66 11.97 10.41
N VAL A 13 -57.66 11.04 9.46
CA VAL A 13 -56.78 9.86 9.49
C VAL A 13 -55.39 10.30 9.09
N VAL A 14 -54.57 10.67 10.07
CA VAL A 14 -53.11 10.68 9.94
C VAL A 14 -52.68 9.21 10.08
N CYS A 15 -52.36 8.56 8.96
CA CYS A 15 -51.64 7.30 8.99
C CYS A 15 -50.21 7.54 9.47
N ALA A 16 -50.03 7.58 10.80
CA ALA A 16 -48.75 7.39 11.43
C ALA A 16 -48.42 5.89 11.38
N GLY A 17 -47.66 5.47 10.37
CA GLY A 17 -47.26 4.07 10.20
C GLY A 17 -45.96 3.81 9.45
N ASP A 18 -45.31 4.83 8.88
CA ASP A 18 -44.12 4.66 8.02
C ASP A 18 -42.81 5.18 8.64
N LEU A 19 -42.61 4.97 9.95
CA LEU A 19 -41.40 5.45 10.65
C LEU A 19 -40.58 4.32 11.29
N GLY A 20 -40.54 3.13 10.67
CA GLY A 20 -39.84 1.98 11.24
C GLY A 20 -38.85 1.24 10.34
N ALA A 21 -38.73 1.58 9.06
CA ALA A 21 -37.97 0.74 8.12
C ALA A 21 -37.23 1.49 7.00
N TRP A 22 -36.73 2.70 7.27
CA TRP A 22 -35.47 3.10 6.61
C TRP A 22 -34.33 2.28 7.24
N VAL A 23 -34.35 0.97 7.02
CA VAL A 23 -33.14 0.17 7.13
C VAL A 23 -32.21 0.79 6.09
N MET A 24 -31.19 1.49 6.56
CA MET A 24 -30.02 1.81 5.76
C MET A 24 -29.47 0.47 5.27
N ARG A 25 -29.93 0.02 4.09
CA ARG A 25 -29.35 -1.11 3.41
C ARG A 25 -27.97 -0.64 2.98
N PRO A 26 -26.88 -1.20 3.50
CA PRO A 26 -25.55 -0.76 3.10
C PRO A 26 -25.46 -0.92 1.59
N ALA A 27 -25.20 0.19 0.90
CA ALA A 27 -25.00 0.19 -0.53
C ALA A 27 -23.67 -0.53 -0.80
N HIS A 28 -23.74 -1.83 -1.02
CA HIS A 28 -22.63 -2.58 -1.57
C HIS A 28 -22.65 -2.30 -3.07
N GLY A 29 -21.77 -1.41 -3.52
CA GLY A 29 -21.58 -1.15 -4.94
C GLY A 29 -21.33 -2.45 -5.70
N GLU A 30 -21.68 -2.47 -6.98
CA GLU A 30 -21.47 -3.61 -7.86
C GLU A 30 -19.99 -4.06 -7.81
N GLN A 31 -19.75 -5.35 -7.57
CA GLN A 31 -18.40 -5.89 -7.45
C GLN A 31 -17.65 -5.71 -8.77
N LEU A 32 -16.41 -5.21 -8.70
CA LEU A 32 -15.58 -5.10 -9.89
C LEU A 32 -15.22 -6.51 -10.41
N PRO A 33 -15.25 -6.75 -11.73
CA PRO A 33 -14.86 -8.03 -12.30
C PRO A 33 -13.47 -8.48 -11.82
N GLY A 34 -13.37 -9.72 -11.34
CA GLY A 34 -12.12 -10.29 -10.84
C GLY A 34 -11.73 -9.86 -9.41
N THR A 35 -12.64 -9.22 -8.67
CA THR A 35 -12.42 -8.87 -7.26
C THR A 35 -13.36 -9.63 -6.35
N ALA A 36 -12.94 -9.81 -5.09
CA ALA A 36 -13.78 -10.34 -4.03
C ALA A 36 -13.87 -9.30 -2.91
N ARG A 37 -15.02 -9.22 -2.26
CA ARG A 37 -15.19 -8.39 -1.08
C ARG A 37 -14.34 -8.95 0.07
N ILE A 38 -13.66 -8.07 0.80
CA ILE A 38 -13.03 -8.43 2.07
C ILE A 38 -14.12 -8.55 3.13
N ASP A 39 -14.32 -9.75 3.65
CA ASP A 39 -15.36 -10.13 4.62
C ASP A 39 -14.78 -10.53 5.99
N TRP A 40 -13.53 -10.14 6.25
CA TRP A 40 -12.80 -10.52 7.44
C TRP A 40 -13.34 -9.81 8.69
N PRO A 41 -13.31 -10.48 9.86
CA PRO A 41 -13.91 -9.95 11.08
C PRO A 41 -13.13 -8.78 11.68
N GLU A 42 -11.84 -8.65 11.39
CA GLU A 42 -11.01 -7.56 11.88
C GLU A 42 -11.19 -6.29 11.04
N ALA A 43 -11.43 -5.16 11.71
CA ALA A 43 -11.45 -3.84 11.06
C ALA A 43 -10.03 -3.34 10.74
N ASP A 44 -9.05 -3.66 11.58
CA ASP A 44 -7.64 -3.35 11.35
C ASP A 44 -6.93 -4.55 10.71
N LEU A 45 -6.51 -4.37 9.46
CA LEU A 45 -5.83 -5.39 8.68
C LEU A 45 -4.30 -5.29 8.75
N SER A 46 -3.76 -4.32 9.49
CA SER A 46 -2.32 -4.03 9.54
C SER A 46 -1.50 -5.24 9.99
N GLN A 47 -1.92 -5.92 11.05
CA GLN A 47 -1.24 -7.11 11.58
C GLN A 47 -1.22 -8.23 10.55
N ARG A 48 -2.36 -8.51 9.92
CA ARG A 48 -2.45 -9.58 8.92
C ARG A 48 -1.59 -9.31 7.70
N LEU A 49 -1.55 -8.05 7.25
CA LEU A 49 -0.67 -7.62 6.17
C LEU A 49 0.79 -7.82 6.55
N MET A 50 1.19 -7.39 7.75
CA MET A 50 2.56 -7.52 8.23
C MET A 50 2.97 -8.99 8.41
N ASP A 51 2.11 -9.86 8.91
CA ASP A 51 2.37 -11.29 9.00
C ASP A 51 2.57 -11.92 7.62
N GLY A 52 1.74 -11.51 6.64
CA GLY A 52 1.89 -11.93 5.25
C GLY A 52 3.21 -11.44 4.64
N ALA A 53 3.57 -10.18 4.88
CA ALA A 53 4.82 -9.59 4.41
C ALA A 53 6.05 -10.31 4.99
N HIS A 54 6.07 -10.58 6.30
CA HIS A 54 7.16 -11.34 6.94
C HIS A 54 7.32 -12.72 6.30
N ARG A 55 6.24 -13.52 6.23
CA ARG A 55 6.29 -14.86 5.61
C ARG A 55 6.76 -14.80 4.16
N PHE A 56 6.34 -13.80 3.41
CA PHE A 56 6.77 -13.61 2.03
C PHE A 56 8.28 -13.32 1.94
N ILE A 57 8.78 -12.38 2.75
CA ILE A 57 10.18 -11.98 2.76
C ILE A 57 11.08 -13.12 3.24
N ASP A 58 10.71 -13.83 4.31
CA ASP A 58 11.47 -14.98 4.82
C ASP A 58 11.66 -16.04 3.75
N ARG A 59 10.57 -16.37 3.04
CA ARG A 59 10.64 -17.29 1.89
C ARG A 59 11.55 -16.76 0.79
N LYS A 60 11.48 -15.47 0.46
CA LYS A 60 12.34 -14.86 -0.57
C LYS A 60 13.81 -14.83 -0.17
N ILE A 61 14.11 -14.64 1.11
CA ILE A 61 15.48 -14.73 1.65
C ILE A 61 16.00 -16.16 1.50
N ALA A 62 15.22 -17.16 1.91
CA ALA A 62 15.61 -18.57 1.74
C ALA A 62 15.81 -18.96 0.26
N GLU A 63 14.91 -18.52 -0.63
CA GLU A 63 15.01 -18.73 -2.08
C GLU A 63 16.24 -18.03 -2.70
N SER A 64 16.72 -16.93 -2.10
CA SER A 64 17.80 -16.08 -2.63
C SER A 64 19.12 -16.82 -2.77
N GLU A 65 19.47 -17.71 -1.84
CA GLU A 65 20.75 -18.42 -1.85
C GLU A 65 20.92 -19.25 -3.13
N ALA A 66 19.92 -20.05 -3.46
CA ALA A 66 19.92 -20.89 -4.67
C ALA A 66 19.86 -20.06 -5.97
N GLN A 67 19.23 -18.87 -5.93
CA GLN A 67 19.04 -18.04 -7.11
C GLN A 67 20.22 -17.10 -7.37
N ARG A 68 20.97 -16.70 -6.33
CA ARG A 68 22.04 -15.69 -6.42
C ARG A 68 23.09 -16.05 -7.45
N GLY A 69 23.47 -17.33 -7.56
CA GLY A 69 24.46 -17.82 -8.52
C GLY A 69 24.11 -17.51 -9.98
N ARG A 70 22.81 -17.43 -10.32
CA ARG A 70 22.34 -17.11 -11.68
C ARG A 70 22.67 -15.67 -12.09
N ALA A 71 22.68 -14.75 -11.13
CA ALA A 71 22.94 -13.35 -11.36
C ALA A 71 24.38 -12.95 -11.00
N TRP A 72 25.09 -13.73 -10.18
CA TRP A 72 26.41 -13.39 -9.63
C TRP A 72 27.46 -14.46 -9.92
N SER A 73 27.95 -14.49 -11.15
CA SER A 73 29.06 -15.35 -11.60
C SER A 73 30.42 -14.81 -11.15
N ARG A 74 30.65 -14.79 -9.83
CA ARG A 74 31.84 -14.22 -9.20
C ARG A 74 33.05 -15.13 -9.38
N ASP A 75 34.12 -14.59 -9.93
CA ASP A 75 35.43 -15.25 -9.99
C ASP A 75 36.27 -14.81 -8.79
N PHE A 76 36.69 -15.76 -7.96
CA PHE A 76 37.48 -15.50 -6.75
C PHE A 76 38.96 -15.85 -6.89
N SER A 77 39.44 -16.15 -8.11
CA SER A 77 40.83 -16.54 -8.36
C SER A 77 41.83 -15.42 -8.06
N THR A 78 41.51 -14.18 -8.46
CA THR A 78 42.30 -12.97 -8.14
C THR A 78 41.38 -11.76 -7.91
N PRO A 79 41.87 -10.69 -7.27
CA PRO A 79 41.11 -9.44 -7.14
C PRO A 79 40.64 -8.86 -8.49
N GLU A 80 41.49 -8.90 -9.52
CA GLU A 80 41.19 -8.37 -10.85
C GLU A 80 40.13 -9.22 -11.56
N ALA A 81 40.20 -10.55 -11.40
CA ALA A 81 39.20 -11.47 -11.93
C ALA A 81 37.83 -11.23 -11.28
N TYR A 82 37.80 -11.01 -9.96
CA TYR A 82 36.58 -10.65 -9.24
C TYR A 82 35.95 -9.37 -9.78
N VAL A 83 36.73 -8.29 -9.90
CA VAL A 83 36.26 -6.99 -10.42
C VAL A 83 35.64 -7.16 -11.81
N ARG A 84 36.30 -7.92 -12.69
CA ARG A 84 35.81 -8.19 -14.05
C ARG A 84 34.51 -8.99 -14.04
N SER A 85 34.44 -10.03 -13.21
CA SER A 85 33.30 -10.94 -13.12
C SER A 85 32.01 -10.24 -12.66
N VAL A 86 32.11 -9.20 -11.83
CA VAL A 86 30.96 -8.45 -11.31
C VAL A 86 30.64 -7.18 -12.10
N ALA A 87 31.47 -6.79 -13.08
CA ALA A 87 31.31 -5.55 -13.83
C ALA A 87 29.92 -5.38 -14.48
N PRO A 88 29.31 -6.41 -15.11
CA PRO A 88 27.96 -6.28 -15.69
C PRO A 88 26.88 -5.92 -14.65
N ASN A 89 26.98 -6.50 -13.45
CA ASN A 89 26.05 -6.20 -12.37
C ASN A 89 26.21 -4.78 -11.84
N ARG A 90 27.45 -4.29 -11.76
CA ARG A 90 27.74 -2.91 -11.35
C ARG A 90 27.16 -1.92 -12.34
N GLU A 91 27.26 -2.21 -13.63
CA GLU A 91 26.71 -1.35 -14.68
C GLU A 91 25.18 -1.30 -14.62
N ARG A 92 24.54 -2.47 -14.54
CA ARG A 92 23.08 -2.52 -14.34
C ARG A 92 22.64 -1.82 -13.06
N PHE A 93 23.41 -1.96 -11.98
CA PHE A 93 23.10 -1.30 -10.71
C PHE A 93 23.17 0.22 -10.83
N ARG A 94 24.16 0.78 -11.56
CA ARG A 94 24.24 2.23 -11.84
C ARG A 94 22.95 2.74 -12.47
N THR A 95 22.44 2.04 -13.49
CA THR A 95 21.16 2.39 -14.13
C THR A 95 20.00 2.35 -13.14
N ILE A 96 19.90 1.31 -12.32
CA ILE A 96 18.79 1.15 -11.36
C ILE A 96 18.75 2.27 -10.32
N ILE A 97 19.90 2.72 -9.84
CA ILE A 97 19.98 3.79 -8.83
C ILE A 97 20.03 5.19 -9.44
N GLY A 98 19.94 5.32 -10.77
CA GLY A 98 20.03 6.60 -11.46
C GLY A 98 21.44 7.20 -11.51
N ALA A 99 22.49 6.43 -11.21
CA ALA A 99 23.89 6.87 -11.30
C ALA A 99 24.44 6.71 -12.72
N VAL A 100 23.71 7.23 -13.70
CA VAL A 100 24.06 7.16 -15.14
C VAL A 100 24.73 8.44 -15.63
N ASP A 101 24.47 9.56 -14.97
CA ASP A 101 25.04 10.85 -15.31
C ASP A 101 26.40 11.05 -14.64
N ASP A 102 27.23 11.91 -15.26
CA ASP A 102 28.51 12.29 -14.69
C ASP A 102 28.32 12.93 -13.32
N ARG A 103 29.09 12.42 -12.35
CA ARG A 103 29.09 12.98 -11.00
C ARG A 103 29.77 14.34 -11.05
N LEU A 104 29.05 15.40 -10.65
CA LEU A 104 29.67 16.69 -10.37
C LEU A 104 30.75 16.54 -9.29
N PRO A 105 31.85 17.34 -9.36
CA PRO A 105 32.86 17.33 -8.32
C PRO A 105 32.19 17.57 -6.95
N PRO A 106 32.60 16.83 -5.90
CA PRO A 106 31.98 16.96 -4.59
C PRO A 106 32.19 18.39 -4.05
N ALA A 107 31.10 19.13 -3.89
CA ALA A 107 31.07 20.39 -3.14
C ALA A 107 30.77 20.04 -1.68
N MET A 108 31.81 19.77 -0.89
CA MET A 108 31.65 19.48 0.53
C MET A 108 31.51 20.80 1.30
N GLU A 109 30.29 21.15 1.67
CA GLU A 109 30.06 22.21 2.65
C GLU A 109 30.28 21.66 4.06
N ARG A 110 31.29 22.19 4.75
CA ARG A 110 31.55 21.87 6.15
C ARG A 110 30.77 22.84 7.02
N TYR A 111 29.71 22.36 7.66
CA TYR A 111 29.02 23.11 8.70
C TYR A 111 29.66 22.81 10.05
N GLY A 112 30.41 23.78 10.55
CA GLY A 112 31.02 23.77 11.87
C GLY A 112 31.78 25.07 12.05
N VAL A 113 31.52 25.78 13.15
CA VAL A 113 32.38 26.87 13.58
C VAL A 113 33.69 26.19 13.97
N ASP A 114 34.76 26.42 13.22
CA ASP A 114 36.09 26.24 13.77
C ASP A 114 36.19 27.28 14.88
N ALA A 115 35.77 26.89 16.08
CA ALA A 115 35.96 27.70 17.28
C ALA A 115 37.47 27.79 17.47
N ASP A 116 38.02 28.91 17.01
CA ASP A 116 39.27 29.54 17.39
C ASP A 116 40.32 28.55 17.93
N LEU A 117 41.09 27.95 17.02
CA LEU A 117 42.41 27.45 17.40
C LEU A 117 43.30 28.67 17.69
N PRO A 118 43.99 28.71 18.85
CA PRO A 118 44.81 29.84 19.27
C PRO A 118 46.02 30.08 18.34
#